data_AF-A0AAX3X7R3-F1
#
_entry.id   AF-A0AAX3X7R3-F1
#
_cell.length_a   1.000
_cell.length_b   1.000
_cell.length_c   1.000
_cell.angle_alpha   90.00
_cell.angle_beta   90.00
_cell.angle_gamma   90.00
#
_symmetry.space_group_name_H-M   'P 1'
#
loop_
_entity.id
_entity.type
_entity.pdbx_description
1 polymer ?
#
loop_
_entity_poly.entity_id
_entity_poly.type
_entity_poly.pdbx_seq_one_letter_code
_entity_poly.pdbx_strand_id
1 'polypeptide(L)' 'MKINFRHDDFKAIYKVGNVIKDRAGFIYLIVKKEWQGYTVVNLTNNEIYASYDTMQALIRDFARQGQALVNAELTIL' A
#
# COMPACT_ATOMS: atom_id res chain seq x y z
N MET A 1 -5.04 -21.62 20.57
CA MET A 1 -5.66 -20.56 19.74
C MET A 1 -5.74 -21.07 18.31
N LYS A 2 -6.95 -21.20 17.74
CA LYS A 2 -7.13 -21.55 16.32
C LYS A 2 -7.43 -20.27 15.56
N ILE A 3 -6.49 -19.85 14.72
CA ILE A 3 -6.64 -18.66 13.87
C ILE A 3 -7.02 -19.18 12.48
N ASN A 4 -8.27 -18.95 12.08
CA ASN A 4 -8.76 -19.28 10.75
C ASN A 4 -8.49 -18.10 9.82
N PHE A 5 -7.44 -18.18 9.02
CA PHE A 5 -7.22 -17.23 7.94
C PHE A 5 -8.23 -17.55 6.83
N ARG A 6 -9.33 -16.77 6.74
CA ARG A 6 -10.04 -16.68 5.47
C ARG A 6 -9.06 -16.07 4.47
N HIS A 7 -8.91 -16.73 3.33
CA HIS A 7 -8.06 -16.32 2.21
C HIS A 7 -8.68 -15.10 1.50
N ASP A 8 -9.01 -14.05 2.27
CA ASP A 8 -9.25 -12.74 1.69
C ASP A 8 -7.87 -12.30 1.20
N ASP A 9 -7.69 -12.47 -0.11
CA ASP A 9 -6.44 -12.43 -0.83
C ASP A 9 -5.56 -11.32 -0.26
N PHE A 10 -4.36 -11.64 0.27
CA PHE A 10 -3.44 -10.65 0.84
C PHE A 10 -3.21 -9.46 -0.10
N LYS A 11 -3.44 -9.67 -1.41
CA LYS A 11 -3.40 -8.69 -2.48
C LYS A 11 -4.57 -7.68 -2.48
N ALA A 12 -5.66 -7.93 -1.75
CA ALA A 12 -6.85 -7.11 -1.73
C ALA A 12 -6.65 -5.74 -1.07
N ILE A 13 -5.59 -5.58 -0.26
CA ILE A 13 -5.25 -4.31 0.39
C ILE A 13 -4.55 -3.32 -0.55
N TYR A 14 -4.02 -3.76 -1.70
CA TYR A 14 -3.32 -2.90 -2.65
C TYR A 14 -4.28 -2.27 -3.65
N LYS A 15 -4.85 -1.13 -3.27
CA LYS A 15 -5.77 -0.35 -4.11
C LYS A 15 -5.44 1.14 -4.00
N VAL A 16 -5.74 1.89 -5.05
CA VAL A 16 -5.61 3.35 -5.05
C VAL A 16 -6.42 3.94 -3.89
N GLY A 17 -5.81 4.84 -3.12
CA GLY A 17 -6.40 5.44 -1.93
C GLY A 17 -6.20 4.66 -0.63
N ASN A 18 -5.79 3.39 -0.71
CA ASN A 18 -5.50 2.61 0.50
C ASN A 18 -4.19 3.05 1.13
N VAL A 19 -4.19 3.10 2.46
CA VAL A 19 -3.01 3.35 3.28
C VAL A 19 -2.56 2.04 3.92
N ILE A 20 -1.27 1.73 3.79
CA ILE A 20 -0.68 0.46 4.18
C ILE A 20 0.43 0.72 5.19
N LYS A 21 0.39 0.02 6.32
CA LYS A 21 1.48 0.03 7.31
C LYS A 21 2.27 -1.26 7.20
N ASP A 22 3.59 -1.19 7.20
CA ASP A 22 4.45 -2.37 7.25
C ASP A 22 4.86 -2.76 8.69
N ARG A 23 5.60 -3.87 8.82
CA ARG A 23 6.06 -4.37 10.13
C ARG A 23 7.09 -3.44 10.81
N ALA A 24 7.83 -2.66 10.03
CA ALA A 24 8.80 -1.69 10.55
C ALA A 24 8.13 -0.37 10.98
N GLY A 25 6.85 -0.19 10.66
CA GLY A 25 6.05 0.95 11.03
C GLY A 25 5.98 2.04 9.96
N PHE A 26 6.57 1.83 8.79
CA PHE A 26 6.43 2.75 7.67
C PHE A 26 5.01 2.76 7.14
N ILE A 27 4.55 3.93 6.71
CA ILE A 27 3.19 4.18 6.24
C ILE A 27 3.25 4.56 4.77
N TYR A 28 2.47 3.86 3.96
CA TYR A 28 2.46 4.01 2.51
C TYR A 28 1.07 4.33 1.99
N LEU A 29 0.97 5.21 0.99
CA LEU A 29 -0.25 5.48 0.25
C LEU A 29 -0.08 5.03 -1.20
N ILE A 30 -1.05 4.29 -1.73
CA ILE A 30 -1.10 3.94 -3.15
C ILE A 30 -1.88 5.01 -3.89
N VAL A 31 -1.26 5.64 -4.87
CA VAL A 31 -1.90 6.62 -5.75
C VAL A 31 -1.82 6.17 -7.20
N LYS A 32 -2.75 6.65 -8.03
CA LYS A 32 -2.68 6.52 -9.48
C LYS A 32 -2.29 7.87 -10.07
N LYS A 33 -1.33 7.87 -10.98
CA LYS A 33 -0.94 9.05 -11.76
C LYS A 33 -1.29 8.78 -13.21
N GLU A 34 -2.13 9.62 -13.80
CA GLU A 34 -2.79 9.36 -15.09
C GLU A 34 -1.86 8.84 -16.20
N TRP A 35 -0.60 9.32 -16.24
CA TRP A 35 0.37 9.03 -17.30
C TRP A 35 1.52 8.11 -16.84
N GLN A 36 1.58 7.75 -15.56
CA GLN A 36 2.71 7.02 -14.94
C GLN A 36 2.26 5.77 -14.17
N GLY A 37 1.02 5.33 -14.37
CA GLY A 37 0.47 4.15 -13.70
C GLY A 37 0.23 4.39 -12.21
N TYR A 38 0.92 3.64 -11.36
CA TYR A 38 0.71 3.58 -9.93
C TYR A 38 1.96 3.98 -9.18
N THR A 39 1.81 4.73 -8.10
CA THR A 39 2.91 5.17 -7.25
C THR A 39 2.62 4.80 -5.81
N VAL A 40 3.64 4.29 -5.12
CA VAL A 40 3.65 4.11 -3.68
C VAL A 40 4.36 5.32 -3.08
N VAL A 41 3.63 6.11 -2.30
CA VAL A 41 4.17 7.25 -1.56
C VAL A 41 4.45 6.80 -0.14
N ASN A 42 5.65 7.05 0.38
CA ASN A 42 5.97 6.85 1.79
C ASN A 42 5.58 8.11 2.56
N LEU A 43 4.50 8.00 3.35
CA LEU A 43 3.98 9.09 4.18
C LEU A 43 4.80 9.30 5.46
N THR A 44 5.65 8.34 5.85
CA THR A 44 6.52 8.50 7.03
C THR A 44 7.61 9.54 6.79
N ASN A 45 8.11 9.64 5.55
CA ASN A 45 9.17 10.58 5.18
C ASN A 45 8.78 11.53 4.02
N ASN A 46 7.53 11.50 3.55
CA ASN A 46 6.99 12.34 2.49
C ASN A 46 7.70 12.18 1.12
N GLU A 47 8.13 10.98 0.77
CA GLU A 47 8.84 10.69 -0.47
C GLU A 47 8.11 9.67 -1.36
N ILE A 48 8.44 9.67 -2.65
CA ILE A 48 8.05 8.58 -3.55
C ILE A 48 8.91 7.37 -3.23
N TYR A 49 8.26 6.26 -2.84
CA TYR A 49 8.96 4.99 -2.61
C TYR A 49 9.27 4.28 -3.94
N ALA A 50 8.26 4.12 -4.80
CA ALA A 50 8.40 3.49 -6.11
C ALA A 50 7.20 3.80 -7.02
N SER A 51 7.40 3.66 -8.34
CA SER A 51 6.36 3.79 -9.36
C SER A 51 6.34 2.55 -10.26
N TYR A 52 5.15 2.19 -10.75
CA TYR A 52 4.89 0.97 -11.49
C TYR A 52 3.85 1.21 -12.59
N ASP A 53 4.08 0.66 -13.78
CA ASP A 53 3.14 0.82 -14.90
C ASP A 53 1.80 0.13 -14.68
N THR A 54 1.78 -0.97 -13.91
CA THR A 54 0.57 -1.76 -13.64
C THR A 54 0.42 -2.09 -12.16
N MET A 55 -0.82 -2.27 -11.71
CA MET A 55 -1.11 -2.72 -10.33
C MET A 55 -0.50 -4.10 -10.06
N GLN A 56 -0.43 -4.97 -11.07
CA GLN A 56 0.19 -6.28 -10.92
C GLN A 56 1.70 -6.16 -10.65
N ALA A 57 2.40 -5.24 -11.33
CA ALA A 57 3.82 -4.98 -11.06
C ALA A 57 4.02 -4.41 -9.63
N LEU A 58 3.17 -3.47 -9.21
CA LEU A 58 3.16 -2.95 -7.84
C LEU A 58 3.01 -4.09 -6.83
N ILE A 59 1.97 -4.91 -6.97
CA ILE A 59 1.70 -6.02 -6.04
C ILE A 59 2.85 -7.01 -6.02
N ARG A 60 3.44 -7.33 -7.18
CA ARG A 60 4.56 -8.28 -7.25
C ARG A 60 5.78 -7.78 -6.47
N ASP A 61 6.09 -6.48 -6.55
CA ASP A 61 7.36 -5.95 -6.05
C ASP A 61 7.24 -5.35 -4.63
N PHE A 62 6.12 -4.70 -4.32
CA PHE A 62 5.85 -4.01 -3.07
C PHE A 62 5.14 -4.88 -2.01
N ALA A 63 4.34 -5.87 -2.42
CA ALA A 63 3.54 -6.63 -1.46
C ALA A 63 4.41 -7.53 -0.57
N ARG A 64 4.36 -7.32 0.75
CA ARG A 64 5.15 -8.07 1.73
C ARG A 64 4.31 -8.56 2.90
N GLN A 65 4.49 -9.83 3.28
CA GLN A 65 3.79 -10.39 4.44
C GLN A 65 3.96 -9.50 5.68
N GLY A 66 2.85 -9.24 6.37
CA GLY A 66 2.82 -8.37 7.53
C GLY A 66 2.54 -6.90 7.25
N GLN A 67 2.37 -6.52 5.99
CA GLN A 67 1.67 -5.29 5.65
C GLN A 67 0.19 -5.42 6.00
N ALA A 68 -0.39 -4.32 6.47
CA ALA A 68 -1.79 -4.24 6.84
C ALA A 68 -2.42 -2.95 6.31
N LEU A 69 -3.69 -3.03 5.91
CA LEU A 69 -4.50 -1.86 5.63
C LEU A 69 -4.74 -1.09 6.94
N VAL A 70 -4.62 0.23 6.89
CA VAL A 70 -4.90 1.10 8.04
C VAL A 70 -5.87 2.22 7.64
N ASN A 71 -6.70 2.62 8.60
CA ASN A 71 -7.49 3.84 8.46
C ASN A 71 -6.58 5.04 8.74
N ALA A 72 -6.63 6.04 7.87
CA ALA A 72 -5.88 7.27 8.02
C ALA A 72 -6.76 8.47 7.66
N GLU A 73 -6.52 9.60 8.31
CA GLU A 73 -7.12 10.89 8.02
C GLU A 73 -6.05 11.81 7.42
N LEU A 74 -6.39 12.51 6.34
CA LEU A 74 -5.51 13.47 5.69
C LEU A 74 -5.99 14.88 6.03
N THR A 75 -5.14 15.66 6.71
CA THR A 75 -5.38 17.08 6.97
C THR A 75 -4.54 17.92 6.02
N ILE A 76 -5.16 18.88 5.35
CA ILE A 76 -4.50 19.88 4.52
C ILE A 76 -4.47 21.19 5.32
N LEU A 77 -3.29 21.80 5.45
CA LEU A 77 -3.08 23.06 6.17
C LEU A 77 -3.26 24.26 5.24
#